data_AF-A0AAD6H1L6-F1
#
_entry.id   AF-A0AAD6H1L6-F1
#
_cell.length_a   1.000
_cell.length_b   1.000
_cell.length_c   1.000
_cell.angle_alpha   90.00
_cell.angle_beta   90.00
_cell.angle_gamma   90.00
#
_symmetry.space_group_name_H-M   'P 1'
#
loop_
_entity.id
_entity.type
_entity.pdbx_description
1 polymer ?
#
loop_
_entity_poly.entity_id
_entity_poly.type
_entity_poly.pdbx_seq_one_letter_code
_entity_poly.pdbx_strand_id
1 'polypeptide(L)'
;MASFTSIPVELQCAIIRLLDPVSLISTSQTSRHFRKVIQPSRKHFLERLLHLECDEKEGGIVPLFDPATNDLSPGWTTPEWKAMRWACTGCLRLLPEDQFDNHSLLRLAYRKPSPGSPASTHISTWDVTPKVNPYLPHTKREKRSQSEQYIQDKRIRRRYALANSNRWNEPAYGPRIGETYHELLNCGWEVFENMPLSNFIQLDINEKKSIFKAERESIEKIRCGYNRHLRKCHERKYQSGQLNIFLLGTNRTTEIPYTRARQFRIPTILDRFYPRFWENLQNKRPSVNPPSYAIYRVDVRDRFWTMHMVRCPFCEKWKEHRAFYSGARLSGGPCRDPWNLSPNEVDDMRCLQCYAKKHGAGPLGMILANGLQKDLLKMASELTYRLGHGFHCLLFEPELKKLPKAMQEEIRNIAEEPNNLAKSKDRSQCSMENYFTVEELGFLRERYDVWMAMRARVLDSNKARIIREREQGESNGWFRTWMRMYDDLEDFYKWVYAVHDEVEKKPEKLAEWALHGSIEEMPPVCTESYTRLPW
;
A
#
# COMPACT_ATOMS: atom_id res chain seq x y z
N MET A 1 18.85 18.67 53.17
CA MET A 1 18.95 18.16 51.77
C MET A 1 19.38 19.32 50.90
N ALA A 2 20.50 19.24 50.20
CA ALA A 2 20.92 20.27 49.25
C ALA A 2 20.01 20.24 48.01
N SER A 3 19.43 21.37 47.66
CA SER A 3 18.58 21.49 46.46
C SER A 3 19.45 21.63 45.22
N PHE A 4 19.03 21.12 44.07
CA PHE A 4 19.74 21.36 42.80
C PHE A 4 19.84 22.86 42.47
N THR A 5 18.97 23.69 43.05
CA THR A 5 19.05 25.16 42.95
C THR A 5 20.11 25.81 43.84
N SER A 6 20.69 25.08 44.81
CA SER A 6 21.69 25.62 45.76
C SER A 6 23.14 25.40 45.32
N ILE A 7 23.38 24.66 44.24
CA ILE A 7 24.73 24.53 43.66
C ILE A 7 25.01 25.68 42.66
N PRO A 8 26.29 26.07 42.45
CA PRO A 8 26.67 27.07 41.45
C PRO A 8 26.10 26.80 40.06
N VAL A 9 25.76 27.87 39.33
CA VAL A 9 25.12 27.79 38.00
C VAL A 9 25.99 27.02 37.00
N GLU A 10 27.31 27.10 37.12
CA GLU A 10 28.26 26.35 36.29
C GLU A 10 28.08 24.83 36.44
N LEU A 11 27.89 24.36 37.68
CA LEU A 11 27.61 22.95 37.97
C LEU A 11 26.19 22.56 37.54
N GLN A 12 25.21 23.46 37.69
CA GLN A 12 23.87 23.25 37.14
C GLN A 12 23.94 23.06 35.62
N CYS A 13 24.66 23.92 34.90
CA CYS A 13 24.86 23.83 33.45
C CYS A 13 25.57 22.53 33.08
N ALA A 14 26.63 22.13 33.80
CA ALA A 14 27.33 20.87 33.55
C ALA A 14 26.40 19.65 33.66
N ILE A 15 25.48 19.64 34.64
CA ILE A 15 24.49 18.58 34.83
C ILE A 15 23.39 18.65 33.76
N ILE A 16 22.87 19.85 33.46
CA ILE A 16 21.82 20.05 32.46
C ILE A 16 22.27 19.58 31.06
N ARG A 17 23.56 19.72 30.74
CA ARG A 17 24.16 19.19 29.48
C ARG A 17 24.06 17.68 29.31
N LEU A 18 23.89 16.94 30.40
CA LEU A 18 23.77 15.48 30.39
C LEU A 18 22.32 15.01 30.31
N LEU A 19 21.35 15.93 30.40
CA LEU A 19 19.94 15.59 30.34
C LEU A 19 19.54 15.17 28.92
N ASP A 20 18.73 14.11 28.84
CA ASP A 20 18.02 13.79 27.62
C ASP A 20 17.00 14.90 27.27
N PRO A 21 16.54 14.97 26.01
CA PRO A 21 15.62 16.02 25.57
C PRO A 21 14.30 16.10 26.37
N VAL A 22 13.79 14.99 26.91
CA VAL A 22 12.57 14.99 27.73
C VAL A 22 12.87 15.60 29.09
N SER A 23 13.91 15.13 29.77
CA SER A 23 14.31 15.63 31.09
C SER A 23 14.69 17.12 31.05
N LEU A 24 15.34 17.59 29.99
CA LEU A 24 15.70 18.99 29.80
C LEU A 24 14.44 19.89 29.82
N ILE A 25 13.45 19.56 29.00
CA ILE A 25 12.22 20.35 28.90
C ILE A 25 11.41 20.23 30.18
N SER A 26 11.28 19.03 30.75
CA SER A 26 10.58 18.81 32.02
C SER A 26 11.18 19.66 33.15
N THR A 27 12.51 19.72 33.24
CA THR A 27 13.23 20.57 34.22
C THR A 27 12.94 22.06 33.98
N SER A 28 12.93 22.51 32.71
CA SER A 28 12.60 23.91 32.37
C SER A 28 11.12 24.27 32.64
N GLN A 29 10.22 23.29 32.61
CA GLN A 29 8.79 23.51 32.82
C GLN A 29 8.43 23.53 34.30
N THR A 30 9.08 22.69 35.11
CA THR A 30 8.82 22.53 36.55
C THR A 30 9.43 23.65 37.41
N SER A 31 10.45 24.37 36.93
CA SER A 31 11.11 25.43 37.70
C SER A 31 11.28 26.73 36.90
N ARG A 32 10.86 27.87 37.48
CA ARG A 32 11.11 29.20 36.90
C ARG A 32 12.60 29.52 36.80
N HIS A 33 13.40 29.08 37.78
CA HIS A 33 14.85 29.24 37.78
C HIS A 33 15.47 28.49 36.58
N PHE A 34 15.20 27.19 36.45
CA PHE A 34 15.74 26.41 35.34
C PHE A 34 15.17 26.81 34.00
N ARG A 35 13.95 27.36 33.92
CA ARG A 35 13.47 27.97 32.68
C ARG A 35 14.35 29.13 32.20
N LYS A 36 14.80 29.97 33.13
CA LYS A 36 15.69 31.11 32.83
C LYS A 36 17.11 30.66 32.48
N VAL A 37 17.61 29.59 33.11
CA VAL A 37 18.92 29.01 32.80
C VAL A 37 18.89 28.30 31.45
N ILE A 38 17.91 27.43 31.24
CA ILE A 38 17.82 26.57 30.04
C ILE A 38 17.41 27.37 28.80
N GLN A 39 16.49 28.32 28.93
CA GLN A 39 15.93 29.10 27.81
C GLN A 39 15.53 28.22 26.62
N PRO A 40 14.58 27.28 26.81
CA PRO A 40 14.27 26.28 25.78
C PRO A 40 13.77 26.93 24.49
N SER A 41 14.44 26.66 23.38
CA SER A 41 14.03 27.08 22.05
C SER A 41 13.15 26.04 21.38
N ARG A 42 12.53 26.39 20.25
CA ARG A 42 11.76 25.48 19.40
C ARG A 42 12.54 24.19 19.04
N LYS A 43 13.85 24.29 18.88
CA LYS A 43 14.74 23.16 18.60
C LYS A 43 14.70 22.13 19.73
N HIS A 44 14.75 22.58 20.98
CA HIS A 44 14.72 21.68 22.15
C HIS A 44 13.35 20.99 22.30
N PHE A 45 12.24 21.67 21.98
CA PHE A 45 10.92 21.03 21.92
C PHE A 45 10.82 19.98 20.80
N LEU A 46 11.47 20.22 19.66
CA LEU A 46 11.56 19.24 18.58
C LEU A 46 12.35 18.01 19.01
N GLU A 47 13.50 18.20 19.66
CA GLU A 47 14.32 17.10 20.20
C GLU A 47 13.52 16.25 21.19
N ARG A 48 12.81 16.89 22.12
CA ARG A 48 11.87 16.20 23.03
C ARG A 48 10.85 15.38 22.27
N LEU A 49 10.19 15.99 21.28
CA LEU A 49 9.15 15.31 20.51
C LEU A 49 9.68 14.08 19.77
N LEU A 50 10.87 14.20 19.16
CA LEU A 50 11.52 13.09 18.46
C LEU A 50 12.03 11.99 19.40
N HIS A 51 12.33 12.34 20.66
CA HIS A 51 12.67 11.37 21.69
C HIS A 51 11.42 10.62 22.16
N LEU A 52 10.32 11.33 22.44
CA LEU A 52 9.03 10.73 22.81
C LEU A 52 8.46 9.81 21.72
N GLU A 53 8.69 10.13 20.44
CA GLU A 53 8.31 9.23 19.33
C GLU A 53 8.99 7.85 19.41
N CYS A 54 10.20 7.80 19.96
CA CYS A 54 10.99 6.58 20.09
C CYS A 54 10.70 5.82 21.40
N ASP A 55 10.04 6.47 22.37
CA ASP A 55 9.56 5.82 23.57
C ASP A 55 8.36 4.92 23.22
N GLU A 56 8.38 3.68 23.70
CA GLU A 56 7.34 2.71 23.35
C GLU A 56 5.97 3.07 23.93
N LYS A 57 5.92 3.71 25.12
CA LYS A 57 4.65 4.09 25.76
C LYS A 57 3.98 5.24 25.04
N GLU A 58 4.77 6.21 24.58
CA GLU A 58 4.25 7.44 23.96
C GLU A 58 4.15 7.32 22.43
N GLY A 59 5.18 6.73 21.81
CA GLY A 59 5.30 6.56 20.38
C GLY A 59 4.76 5.23 19.85
N GLY A 60 4.71 4.18 20.66
CA GLY A 60 4.47 2.82 20.19
C GLY A 60 5.70 2.19 19.54
N ILE A 61 5.60 0.90 19.19
CA ILE A 61 6.72 0.09 18.71
C ILE A 61 7.38 0.62 17.43
N VAL A 62 8.63 0.24 17.21
CA VAL A 62 9.38 0.57 15.98
C VAL A 62 9.04 -0.46 14.91
N PRO A 63 8.46 -0.06 13.76
CA PRO A 63 8.13 -1.01 12.72
C PRO A 63 9.37 -1.52 11.99
N LEU A 64 9.38 -2.81 11.72
CA LEU A 64 10.34 -3.47 10.86
C LEU A 64 9.79 -3.48 9.44
N PHE A 65 10.54 -2.88 8.51
CA PHE A 65 10.18 -2.86 7.10
C PHE A 65 11.27 -3.56 6.30
N ASP A 66 10.92 -4.65 5.63
CA ASP A 66 11.82 -5.31 4.71
C ASP A 66 11.65 -4.70 3.30
N PRO A 67 12.59 -3.89 2.80
CA PRO A 67 12.51 -3.30 1.47
C PRO A 67 12.62 -4.31 0.31
N ALA A 68 13.14 -5.51 0.54
CA ALA A 68 13.31 -6.53 -0.51
C ALA A 68 11.99 -7.29 -0.76
N THR A 69 11.29 -7.65 0.31
CA THR A 69 9.98 -8.32 0.23
C THR A 69 8.80 -7.34 0.28
N ASN A 70 9.06 -6.08 0.66
CA ASN A 70 8.06 -5.05 0.97
C ASN A 70 7.14 -5.46 2.14
N ASP A 71 7.62 -6.36 2.99
CA ASP A 71 6.91 -6.80 4.20
C ASP A 71 7.08 -5.78 5.31
N LEU A 72 6.04 -5.63 6.12
CA LEU A 72 5.97 -4.70 7.24
C LEU A 72 5.49 -5.46 8.47
N SER A 73 6.24 -5.35 9.56
CA SER A 73 5.89 -5.92 10.86
C SER A 73 5.95 -4.83 11.95
N PRO A 74 4.84 -4.53 12.64
CA PRO A 74 3.52 -5.11 12.45
C PRO A 74 2.87 -4.58 11.15
N GLY A 75 1.95 -5.35 10.56
CA GLY A 75 1.28 -4.95 9.31
C GLY A 75 0.38 -3.72 9.48
N TRP A 76 0.09 -3.01 8.38
CA TRP A 76 -0.70 -1.76 8.38
C TRP A 76 -2.09 -1.83 9.04
N THR A 77 -2.65 -3.04 9.10
CA THR A 77 -4.03 -3.30 9.56
C THR A 77 -4.07 -3.74 11.03
N THR A 78 -2.91 -3.88 11.66
CA THR A 78 -2.79 -4.39 13.02
C THR A 78 -3.10 -3.29 14.04
N PRO A 79 -3.70 -3.63 15.20
CA PRO A 79 -3.92 -2.68 16.28
C PRO A 79 -2.63 -1.99 16.74
N GLU A 80 -1.51 -2.71 16.74
CA GLU A 80 -0.19 -2.20 17.12
C GLU A 80 0.26 -1.09 16.17
N TRP A 81 0.06 -1.26 14.86
CA TRP A 81 0.35 -0.22 13.87
C TRP A 81 -0.53 1.02 14.07
N LYS A 82 -1.82 0.83 14.36
CA LYS A 82 -2.79 1.91 14.63
C LYS A 82 -2.53 2.65 15.95
N ALA A 83 -1.95 1.97 16.92
CA ALA A 83 -1.54 2.58 18.18
C ALA A 83 -0.29 3.47 18.03
N MET A 84 0.52 3.26 16.99
CA MET A 84 1.74 4.05 16.79
C MET A 84 1.45 5.55 16.64
N ARG A 85 2.37 6.35 17.15
CA ARG A 85 2.38 7.80 17.00
C ARG A 85 3.68 8.28 16.37
N TRP A 86 3.53 9.31 15.56
CA TRP A 86 4.58 9.85 14.72
C TRP A 86 4.73 11.34 14.96
N ALA A 87 5.96 11.80 15.18
CA ALA A 87 6.22 13.21 15.40
C ALA A 87 6.00 14.02 14.11
N CYS A 88 5.12 15.01 14.19
CA CYS A 88 5.05 16.09 13.21
C CYS A 88 5.82 17.29 13.75
N THR A 89 6.94 17.63 13.12
CA THR A 89 7.77 18.74 13.58
C THR A 89 7.18 20.10 13.24
N GLY A 90 6.18 20.18 12.35
CA GLY A 90 5.45 21.39 12.03
C GLY A 90 4.46 21.79 13.13
N CYS A 91 3.62 20.87 13.59
CA CYS A 91 2.64 21.14 14.67
C CYS A 91 3.17 20.83 16.07
N LEU A 92 4.36 20.22 16.19
CA LEU A 92 4.96 19.75 17.44
C LEU A 92 4.08 18.78 18.23
N ARG A 93 3.39 17.86 17.53
CA ARG A 93 2.54 16.83 18.13
C ARG A 93 2.93 15.45 17.64
N LEU A 94 2.68 14.46 18.51
CA LEU A 94 2.60 13.06 18.15
C LEU A 94 1.21 12.82 17.54
N LEU A 95 1.19 12.36 16.30
CA LEU A 95 -0.03 12.17 15.53
C LEU A 95 -0.14 10.73 15.04
N PRO A 96 -1.36 10.21 14.84
CA PRO A 96 -1.57 8.93 14.21
C PRO A 96 -1.05 8.91 12.76
N GLU A 97 -0.87 7.71 12.27
CA GLU A 97 -0.27 7.37 10.99
C GLU A 97 -1.08 7.86 9.77
N ASP A 98 -2.39 8.06 9.91
CA ASP A 98 -3.29 8.65 8.90
C ASP A 98 -3.04 10.13 8.60
N GLN A 99 -2.33 10.82 9.48
CA GLN A 99 -1.94 12.21 9.27
C GLN A 99 -0.69 12.35 8.38
N PHE A 100 -0.10 11.25 7.90
CA PHE A 100 1.15 11.25 7.12
C PHE A 100 1.05 10.40 5.86
N ASP A 101 1.88 10.72 4.86
CA ASP A 101 2.05 9.92 3.66
C ASP A 101 3.05 8.77 3.90
N ASN A 102 2.97 7.72 3.07
CA ASN A 102 3.87 6.57 3.18
C ASN A 102 5.35 6.95 3.05
N HIS A 103 5.68 7.96 2.24
CA HIS A 103 7.06 8.42 2.12
C HIS A 103 7.59 9.00 3.44
N SER A 104 6.73 9.65 4.21
CA SER A 104 7.07 10.26 5.50
C SER A 104 7.19 9.22 6.61
N LEU A 105 6.54 8.06 6.48
CA LEU A 105 6.59 7.01 7.49
C LEU A 105 7.61 5.92 7.16
N LEU A 106 7.69 5.48 5.90
CA LEU A 106 8.44 4.30 5.47
C LEU A 106 9.69 4.57 4.64
N ARG A 107 10.03 5.81 4.30
CA ARG A 107 11.35 6.06 3.71
C ARG A 107 12.40 5.98 4.80
N LEU A 108 13.51 5.28 4.55
CA LEU A 108 14.57 5.05 5.53
C LEU A 108 14.90 6.30 6.36
N ALA A 109 15.09 7.44 5.72
CA ALA A 109 15.44 8.68 6.40
C ALA A 109 14.36 9.26 7.33
N TYR A 110 13.08 8.89 7.19
CA TYR A 110 11.97 9.44 7.99
C TYR A 110 11.30 8.44 8.93
N ARG A 111 11.60 7.14 8.79
CA ARG A 111 11.13 6.07 9.68
C ARG A 111 11.50 6.33 11.15
N LYS A 112 10.82 5.62 12.06
CA LYS A 112 11.31 5.50 13.43
C LYS A 112 12.66 4.78 13.41
N PRO A 113 13.68 5.32 14.09
CA PRO A 113 14.99 4.69 14.14
C PRO A 113 14.94 3.41 14.98
N SER A 114 15.81 2.44 14.68
CA SER A 114 15.93 1.22 15.50
C SER A 114 16.35 1.57 16.93
N PRO A 115 15.83 0.86 17.96
CA PRO A 115 16.28 1.05 19.34
C PRO A 115 17.80 0.92 19.46
N GLY A 116 18.42 1.82 20.24
CA GLY A 116 19.88 1.85 20.43
C GLY A 116 20.68 2.42 19.26
N SER A 117 20.04 2.83 18.16
CA SER A 117 20.72 3.59 17.11
C SER A 117 21.09 5.00 17.61
N PRO A 118 22.13 5.64 17.02
CA PRO A 118 22.49 7.02 17.35
C PRO A 118 21.32 8.01 17.20
N ALA A 119 20.44 7.74 16.24
CA ALA A 119 19.25 8.55 16.01
C ALA A 119 18.20 8.37 17.13
N SER A 120 18.16 7.24 17.82
CA SER A 120 17.22 6.98 18.93
C SER A 120 17.72 7.49 20.29
N THR A 121 19.03 7.42 20.55
CA THR A 121 19.65 7.72 21.86
C THR A 121 20.20 9.15 21.98
N HIS A 122 19.67 10.08 21.19
CA HIS A 122 20.21 11.43 21.04
C HIS A 122 20.06 12.28 22.32
N ILE A 123 21.17 12.82 22.83
CA ILE A 123 21.24 13.77 23.96
C ILE A 123 20.85 15.18 23.49
N SER A 124 20.26 16.02 24.34
CA SER A 124 19.86 17.36 23.90
C SER A 124 21.04 18.21 23.41
N THR A 125 20.80 19.05 22.41
CA THR A 125 21.82 19.98 21.89
C THR A 125 21.92 21.29 22.66
N TRP A 126 21.42 21.34 23.90
CA TRP A 126 21.29 22.55 24.70
C TRP A 126 22.55 23.42 24.77
N ASP A 127 23.75 22.81 24.83
CA ASP A 127 24.99 23.58 25.00
C ASP A 127 26.20 22.95 24.29
N VAL A 128 25.97 22.26 23.17
CA VAL A 128 27.07 21.70 22.35
C VAL A 128 27.33 22.63 21.17
N THR A 129 28.37 23.47 21.27
CA THR A 129 29.04 24.09 20.11
C THR A 129 29.47 22.96 19.16
N PRO A 130 29.15 23.06 17.86
CA PRO A 130 28.80 21.90 17.07
C PRO A 130 30.03 21.08 16.69
N LYS A 131 30.16 19.85 17.23
CA LYS A 131 30.36 18.77 16.26
C LYS A 131 29.17 18.87 15.34
N VAL A 132 29.43 19.18 14.07
CA VAL A 132 28.41 19.31 13.01
C VAL A 132 27.37 18.23 13.27
N ASN A 133 26.20 18.62 13.81
CA ASN A 133 25.16 17.66 14.11
C ASN A 133 24.72 17.19 12.73
N PRO A 134 25.07 15.95 12.34
CA PRO A 134 24.83 15.54 10.98
C PRO A 134 23.29 15.42 10.79
N TYR A 135 22.53 15.31 11.88
CA TYR A 135 21.07 15.18 12.00
C TYR A 135 20.28 16.52 11.96
N LEU A 136 20.89 17.66 11.64
CA LEU A 136 20.20 18.97 11.49
C LEU A 136 20.51 19.65 10.14
N PRO A 137 19.64 20.56 9.65
CA PRO A 137 19.78 21.13 8.32
C PRO A 137 21.03 22.01 8.19
N HIS A 138 21.98 21.61 7.34
CA HIS A 138 23.05 22.50 6.88
C HIS A 138 22.49 23.56 5.94
N THR A 139 22.75 24.82 6.23
CA THR A 139 22.11 26.00 5.62
C THR A 139 22.64 26.40 4.24
N LYS A 140 23.61 25.69 3.64
CA LYS A 140 24.19 26.09 2.34
C LYS A 140 24.25 24.94 1.34
N ARG A 141 23.43 25.03 0.28
CA ARG A 141 23.23 24.00 -0.75
C ARG A 141 24.32 23.99 -1.83
N GLU A 142 25.08 25.08 -1.99
CA GLU A 142 26.01 25.28 -3.11
C GLU A 142 27.40 24.61 -2.94
N LYS A 143 27.89 24.39 -1.71
CA LYS A 143 29.17 23.67 -1.48
C LYS A 143 29.03 22.15 -1.35
N ARG A 144 27.82 21.62 -1.60
CA ARG A 144 27.44 20.24 -1.24
C ARG A 144 28.01 19.19 -2.18
N SER A 145 28.18 19.48 -3.47
CA SER A 145 28.54 18.47 -4.49
C SER A 145 29.97 17.92 -4.39
N GLN A 146 30.89 18.67 -3.76
CA GLN A 146 32.32 18.30 -3.63
C GLN A 146 32.75 18.00 -2.19
N SER A 147 31.86 18.13 -1.20
CA SER A 147 32.21 17.77 0.17
C SER A 147 32.36 16.25 0.31
N GLU A 148 33.41 15.81 1.00
CA GLU A 148 33.68 14.40 1.28
C GLU A 148 32.49 13.70 1.95
N GLN A 149 31.80 14.43 2.85
CA GLN A 149 30.57 13.98 3.49
C GLN A 149 29.45 13.68 2.49
N TYR A 150 29.28 14.49 1.43
CA TYR A 150 28.27 14.24 0.39
C TYR A 150 28.62 13.05 -0.49
N ILE A 151 29.91 12.88 -0.83
CA ILE A 151 30.40 11.72 -1.60
C ILE A 151 30.11 10.45 -0.81
N GLN A 152 30.42 10.44 0.49
CA GLN A 152 30.12 9.31 1.36
C GLN A 152 28.62 9.06 1.50
N ASP A 153 27.81 10.11 1.64
CA ASP A 153 26.35 10.01 1.68
C ASP A 153 25.78 9.40 0.38
N LYS A 154 26.35 9.75 -0.78
CA LYS A 154 25.97 9.21 -2.09
C LYS A 154 26.35 7.73 -2.20
N ARG A 155 27.56 7.36 -1.77
CA ARG A 155 28.03 5.97 -1.73
C ARG A 155 27.13 5.09 -0.85
N ILE A 156 26.82 5.53 0.38
CA ILE A 156 25.91 4.81 1.29
C ILE A 156 24.53 4.61 0.65
N ARG A 157 23.96 5.64 0.02
CA ARG A 157 22.66 5.50 -0.67
C ARG A 157 22.72 4.50 -1.82
N ARG A 158 23.84 4.45 -2.56
CA ARG A 158 24.02 3.51 -3.66
C ARG A 158 24.22 2.09 -3.15
N ARG A 159 25.03 1.85 -2.11
CA ARG A 159 25.15 0.56 -1.41
C ARG A 159 23.78 0.07 -0.94
N TYR A 160 23.01 0.92 -0.27
CA TYR A 160 21.66 0.58 0.18
C TYR A 160 20.71 0.25 -0.98
N ALA A 161 20.80 0.96 -2.11
CA ALA A 161 19.97 0.66 -3.28
C ALA A 161 20.35 -0.69 -3.92
N LEU A 162 21.64 -1.02 -3.98
CA LEU A 162 22.14 -2.31 -4.48
C LEU A 162 21.76 -3.45 -3.55
N ALA A 163 21.93 -3.26 -2.24
CA ALA A 163 21.54 -4.20 -1.18
C ALA A 163 20.07 -4.64 -1.30
N ASN A 164 19.19 -3.72 -1.70
CA ASN A 164 17.75 -3.96 -1.84
C ASN A 164 17.31 -4.36 -3.25
N SER A 165 18.19 -4.31 -4.24
CA SER A 165 17.87 -4.70 -5.61
C SER A 165 18.00 -6.20 -5.78
N ASN A 166 17.32 -6.82 -6.74
CA ASN A 166 17.58 -8.23 -7.09
C ASN A 166 18.72 -8.39 -8.13
N ARG A 167 19.46 -7.31 -8.45
CA ARG A 167 20.52 -7.33 -9.48
C ARG A 167 21.70 -8.21 -9.11
N TRP A 168 21.97 -8.37 -7.82
CA TRP A 168 23.03 -9.27 -7.33
C TRP A 168 22.69 -10.75 -7.50
N ASN A 169 21.42 -11.08 -7.75
CA ASN A 169 20.93 -12.44 -7.98
C ASN A 169 20.76 -12.77 -9.47
N GLU A 170 21.37 -11.98 -10.37
CA GLU A 170 21.38 -12.34 -11.78
C GLU A 170 22.14 -13.67 -12.01
N PRO A 171 21.74 -14.46 -13.02
CA PRO A 171 22.47 -15.67 -13.39
C PRO A 171 23.94 -15.38 -13.70
N ALA A 172 24.82 -16.37 -13.51
CA ALA A 172 26.27 -16.23 -13.74
C ALA A 172 26.64 -15.72 -15.16
N TYR A 173 25.78 -15.98 -16.16
CA TYR A 173 25.94 -15.53 -17.55
C TYR A 173 25.02 -14.36 -17.91
N GLY A 174 24.44 -13.69 -16.91
CA GLY A 174 23.61 -12.51 -17.12
C GLY A 174 24.45 -11.33 -17.63
N PRO A 175 23.93 -10.51 -18.56
CA PRO A 175 24.70 -9.43 -19.16
C PRO A 175 25.13 -8.34 -18.16
N ARG A 176 24.57 -8.30 -16.93
CA ARG A 176 24.80 -7.22 -15.96
C ARG A 176 25.50 -7.67 -14.67
N ILE A 177 25.91 -8.93 -14.54
CA ILE A 177 26.55 -9.42 -13.31
C ILE A 177 27.91 -8.74 -13.07
N GLY A 178 28.72 -8.56 -14.14
CA GLY A 178 29.99 -7.84 -14.08
C GLY A 178 29.80 -6.35 -13.77
N GLU A 179 28.82 -5.70 -14.40
CA GLU A 179 28.46 -4.30 -14.09
C GLU A 179 28.07 -4.14 -12.63
N THR A 180 27.26 -5.06 -12.11
CA THR A 180 26.83 -5.06 -10.70
C THR A 180 28.03 -5.20 -9.77
N TYR A 181 28.94 -6.14 -10.04
CA TYR A 181 30.17 -6.30 -9.25
C TYR A 181 31.05 -5.05 -9.23
N HIS A 182 31.33 -4.45 -10.40
CA HIS A 182 32.11 -3.20 -10.46
C HIS A 182 31.39 -2.06 -9.74
N GLU A 183 30.07 -2.02 -9.78
CA GLU A 183 29.31 -1.03 -9.05
C GLU A 183 29.39 -1.19 -7.53
N LEU A 184 29.41 -2.44 -7.03
CA LEU A 184 29.62 -2.73 -5.59
C LEU A 184 30.99 -2.22 -5.13
N LEU A 185 32.05 -2.47 -5.91
CA LEU A 185 33.40 -1.96 -5.65
C LEU A 185 33.45 -0.43 -5.66
N ASN A 186 32.90 0.20 -6.69
CA ASN A 186 32.92 1.66 -6.85
C ASN A 186 32.17 2.41 -5.74
N CYS A 187 31.25 1.72 -5.06
CA CYS A 187 30.51 2.26 -3.91
C CYS A 187 31.26 2.09 -2.58
N GLY A 188 32.45 1.49 -2.58
CA GLY A 188 33.30 1.28 -1.40
C GLY A 188 32.73 0.25 -0.44
N TRP A 189 32.25 -0.88 -0.97
CA TRP A 189 31.76 -1.98 -0.14
C TRP A 189 32.90 -2.96 0.16
N GLU A 190 33.46 -2.84 1.37
CA GLU A 190 34.70 -3.50 1.82
C GLU A 190 34.71 -5.02 1.62
N VAL A 191 33.56 -5.69 1.77
CA VAL A 191 33.42 -7.15 1.58
C VAL A 191 33.88 -7.59 0.18
N PHE A 192 33.73 -6.73 -0.83
CA PHE A 192 34.08 -7.06 -2.22
C PHE A 192 35.46 -6.56 -2.64
N GLU A 193 36.13 -5.69 -1.88
CA GLU A 193 37.40 -5.07 -2.29
C GLU A 193 38.51 -6.09 -2.59
N ASN A 194 38.51 -7.22 -1.88
CA ASN A 194 39.48 -8.30 -2.06
C ASN A 194 38.87 -9.56 -2.69
N MET A 195 37.64 -9.49 -3.19
CA MET A 195 36.94 -10.64 -3.78
C MET A 195 36.95 -10.51 -5.31
N PRO A 196 37.71 -11.33 -6.06
CA PRO A 196 37.70 -11.25 -7.52
C PRO A 196 36.31 -11.61 -8.09
N LEU A 197 36.01 -11.10 -9.30
CA LEU A 197 34.74 -11.32 -9.99
C LEU A 197 34.37 -12.80 -10.10
N SER A 198 35.36 -13.68 -10.34
CA SER A 198 35.16 -15.13 -10.38
C SER A 198 34.56 -15.68 -9.09
N ASN A 199 35.04 -15.21 -7.94
CA ASN A 199 34.56 -15.66 -6.64
C ASN A 199 33.16 -15.10 -6.38
N PHE A 200 32.90 -13.84 -6.73
CA PHE A 200 31.57 -13.25 -6.62
C PHE A 200 30.52 -14.01 -7.45
N ILE A 201 30.88 -14.44 -8.66
CA ILE A 201 30.00 -15.25 -9.51
C ILE A 201 29.71 -16.61 -8.85
N GLN A 202 30.73 -17.23 -8.24
CA GLN A 202 30.66 -18.55 -7.61
C GLN A 202 30.01 -18.57 -6.23
N LEU A 203 29.82 -17.42 -5.57
CA LEU A 203 29.14 -17.35 -4.27
C LEU A 203 27.76 -18.00 -4.32
N ASP A 204 27.47 -18.81 -3.29
CA ASP A 204 26.15 -19.41 -3.11
C ASP A 204 25.07 -18.32 -2.95
N ILE A 205 23.85 -18.62 -3.38
CA ILE A 205 22.72 -17.69 -3.31
C ILE A 205 22.39 -17.29 -1.87
N ASN A 206 22.54 -18.20 -0.89
CA ASN A 206 22.28 -17.89 0.51
C ASN A 206 23.41 -17.06 1.12
N GLU A 207 24.65 -17.31 0.70
CA GLU A 207 25.78 -16.48 1.09
C GLU A 207 25.63 -15.05 0.57
N LYS A 208 25.27 -14.87 -0.71
CA LYS A 208 24.91 -13.55 -1.27
C LYS A 208 23.77 -12.91 -0.49
N LYS A 209 22.68 -13.62 -0.22
CA LYS A 209 21.57 -13.11 0.59
C LYS A 209 22.03 -12.62 1.96
N SER A 210 22.90 -13.37 2.63
CA SER A 210 23.43 -13.03 3.95
C SER A 210 24.27 -11.74 3.92
N ILE A 211 25.23 -11.64 2.99
CA ILE A 211 26.09 -10.45 2.82
C ILE A 211 25.25 -9.20 2.56
N PHE A 212 24.30 -9.29 1.63
CA PHE A 212 23.46 -8.14 1.25
C PHE A 212 22.48 -7.74 2.36
N LYS A 213 21.96 -8.71 3.12
CA LYS A 213 21.14 -8.45 4.31
C LYS A 213 21.94 -7.76 5.41
N ALA A 214 23.15 -8.23 5.71
CA ALA A 214 24.01 -7.64 6.74
C ALA A 214 24.36 -6.17 6.44
N GLU A 215 24.70 -5.86 5.19
CA GLU A 215 24.96 -4.48 4.75
C GLU A 215 23.72 -3.59 4.88
N ARG A 216 22.56 -4.10 4.47
CA ARG A 216 21.29 -3.40 4.62
C ARG A 216 21.06 -3.02 6.08
N GLU A 217 21.14 -3.99 6.99
CA GLU A 217 20.91 -3.79 8.43
C GLU A 217 21.92 -2.81 9.03
N SER A 218 23.20 -2.88 8.64
CA SER A 218 24.25 -1.94 9.04
C SER A 218 23.92 -0.50 8.62
N ILE A 219 23.53 -0.30 7.36
CA ILE A 219 23.13 1.02 6.86
C ILE A 219 21.86 1.51 7.56
N GLU A 220 20.85 0.65 7.75
CA GLU A 220 19.61 1.03 8.42
C GLU A 220 19.86 1.48 9.86
N LYS A 221 20.73 0.80 10.61
CA LYS A 221 21.11 1.18 11.98
C LYS A 221 21.66 2.61 12.08
N ILE A 222 22.32 3.10 11.03
CA ILE A 222 22.95 4.43 11.00
C ILE A 222 22.01 5.48 10.38
N ARG A 223 21.27 5.12 9.34
CA ARG A 223 20.53 6.08 8.49
C ARG A 223 19.04 6.12 8.74
N CYS A 224 18.48 5.15 9.44
CA CYS A 224 17.06 5.12 9.75
C CYS A 224 16.67 6.33 10.62
N GLY A 225 15.62 7.05 10.22
CA GLY A 225 15.07 8.19 10.96
C GLY A 225 15.95 9.44 11.01
N TYR A 226 16.99 9.52 10.20
CA TYR A 226 17.97 10.61 10.21
C TYR A 226 17.38 12.00 9.86
N ASN A 227 16.40 12.04 8.95
CA ASN A 227 15.69 13.23 8.52
C ASN A 227 14.30 13.39 9.17
N ARG A 228 13.98 12.64 10.24
CA ARG A 228 12.65 12.71 10.87
C ARG A 228 12.31 14.10 11.43
N HIS A 229 13.32 14.90 11.74
CA HIS A 229 13.16 16.31 12.10
C HIS A 229 12.50 17.18 11.01
N LEU A 230 12.54 16.74 9.74
CA LEU A 230 11.88 17.41 8.61
C LEU A 230 10.45 16.88 8.35
N ARG A 231 10.00 15.86 9.09
CA ARG A 231 8.71 15.21 8.83
C ARG A 231 7.54 16.10 9.26
N LYS A 232 6.59 16.29 8.35
CA LYS A 232 5.38 17.09 8.55
C LYS A 232 4.14 16.24 8.22
N CYS A 233 3.04 16.46 8.94
CA CYS A 233 1.74 15.87 8.60
C CYS A 233 1.15 16.53 7.35
N HIS A 234 0.13 15.90 6.76
CA HIS A 234 -0.59 16.39 5.59
C HIS A 234 -1.02 17.85 5.75
N GLU A 235 -1.65 18.20 6.88
CA GLU A 235 -2.14 19.57 7.11
C GLU A 235 -1.01 20.60 7.13
N ARG A 236 0.12 20.31 7.77
CA ARG A 236 1.27 21.22 7.79
C ARG A 236 1.96 21.32 6.43
N LYS A 237 1.99 20.24 5.65
CA LYS A 237 2.50 20.29 4.27
C LYS A 237 1.56 21.11 3.38
N TYR A 238 0.25 20.95 3.53
CA TYR A 238 -0.77 21.70 2.79
C TYR A 238 -0.68 23.20 3.07
N GLN A 239 -0.73 23.60 4.35
CA GLN A 239 -0.64 25.01 4.76
C GLN A 239 0.65 25.71 4.31
N SER A 240 1.74 24.95 4.10
CA SER A 240 3.03 25.48 3.66
C SER A 240 3.30 25.35 2.16
N GLY A 241 2.32 24.88 1.37
CA GLY A 241 2.47 24.66 -0.07
C GLY A 241 3.46 23.54 -0.44
N GLN A 242 3.81 22.66 0.50
CA GLN A 242 4.76 21.57 0.31
C GLN A 242 4.09 20.24 -0.05
N LEU A 243 2.77 20.16 0.04
CA LEU A 243 2.01 18.98 -0.33
C LEU A 243 1.73 19.03 -1.84
N ASN A 244 2.11 17.98 -2.56
CA ASN A 244 1.66 17.83 -3.94
C ASN A 244 0.17 17.47 -3.91
N ILE A 245 -0.67 18.47 -4.18
CA ILE A 245 -2.11 18.34 -4.20
C ILE A 245 -2.61 18.26 -5.64
N PHE A 246 -3.65 17.47 -5.80
CA PHE A 246 -4.53 17.53 -6.94
C PHE A 246 -5.83 18.18 -6.47
N LEU A 247 -6.53 18.87 -7.37
CA LEU A 247 -7.78 19.54 -7.07
C LEU A 247 -8.92 18.79 -7.76
N LEU A 248 -10.00 18.57 -7.03
CA LEU A 248 -11.27 18.15 -7.59
C LEU A 248 -12.12 19.37 -7.89
N GLY A 249 -12.70 19.43 -9.09
CA GLY A 249 -13.49 20.57 -9.60
C GLY A 249 -12.78 21.35 -10.72
N THR A 250 -13.57 21.90 -11.64
CA THR A 250 -13.11 22.87 -12.67
C THR A 250 -13.82 24.21 -12.47
N ASN A 251 -13.15 25.32 -12.83
CA ASN A 251 -13.66 26.69 -13.02
C ASN A 251 -15.09 26.92 -12.47
N ARG A 252 -15.18 27.54 -11.27
CA ARG A 252 -16.39 27.96 -10.50
C ARG A 252 -16.87 27.00 -9.39
N THR A 253 -16.15 25.93 -9.10
CA THR A 253 -16.47 24.99 -7.99
C THR A 253 -15.47 25.09 -6.86
N THR A 254 -15.85 24.64 -5.66
CA THR A 254 -14.91 24.51 -4.54
C THR A 254 -13.79 23.55 -4.92
N GLU A 255 -12.55 24.05 -5.04
CA GLU A 255 -11.39 23.21 -5.35
C GLU A 255 -11.03 22.33 -4.14
N ILE A 256 -11.48 21.07 -4.14
CA ILE A 256 -11.24 20.18 -3.00
C ILE A 256 -9.87 19.53 -3.14
N PRO A 257 -8.94 19.78 -2.20
CA PRO A 257 -7.60 19.25 -2.31
C PRO A 257 -7.56 17.78 -1.89
N TYR A 258 -6.93 16.98 -2.74
CA TYR A 258 -6.63 15.59 -2.46
C TYR A 258 -5.17 15.26 -2.79
N THR A 259 -4.65 14.20 -2.19
CA THR A 259 -3.29 13.72 -2.45
C THR A 259 -3.24 12.21 -2.38
N ARG A 260 -2.18 11.62 -2.96
CA ARG A 260 -1.95 10.17 -2.87
C ARG A 260 -1.51 9.84 -1.45
N ALA A 261 -2.11 8.77 -0.93
CA ALA A 261 -1.89 8.28 0.41
C ALA A 261 -1.13 6.95 0.35
N ARG A 262 -1.60 5.98 1.13
CA ARG A 262 -1.00 4.66 1.27
C ARG A 262 -1.38 3.75 0.12
N GLN A 263 -0.62 2.67 -0.04
CA GLN A 263 -1.02 1.54 -0.88
C GLN A 263 -1.39 0.36 0.01
N PHE A 264 -2.57 -0.21 -0.23
CA PHE A 264 -2.99 -1.45 0.41
C PHE A 264 -3.11 -2.56 -0.62
N ARG A 265 -2.84 -3.79 -0.19
CA ARG A 265 -3.24 -4.99 -0.93
C ARG A 265 -4.72 -5.23 -0.63
N ILE A 266 -5.57 -5.04 -1.62
CA ILE A 266 -7.03 -5.16 -1.47
C ILE A 266 -7.52 -6.20 -2.48
N PRO A 267 -8.32 -7.19 -2.04
CA PRO A 267 -8.85 -8.24 -2.92
C PRO A 267 -9.70 -7.68 -4.06
N THR A 268 -10.67 -6.83 -3.72
CA THR A 268 -11.63 -6.30 -4.69
C THR A 268 -11.75 -4.78 -4.62
N ILE A 269 -12.31 -4.18 -5.67
CA ILE A 269 -12.65 -2.75 -5.65
C ILE A 269 -13.74 -2.45 -4.61
N LEU A 270 -14.61 -3.42 -4.31
CA LEU A 270 -15.66 -3.26 -3.30
C LEU A 270 -15.04 -3.06 -1.92
N ASP A 271 -14.05 -3.87 -1.56
CA ASP A 271 -13.30 -3.75 -0.30
C ASP A 271 -12.52 -2.44 -0.14
N ARG A 272 -12.21 -1.78 -1.27
CA ARG A 272 -11.52 -0.49 -1.24
C ARG A 272 -12.43 0.63 -0.72
N PHE A 273 -13.72 0.56 -1.02
CA PHE A 273 -14.70 1.59 -0.68
C PHE A 273 -15.59 1.18 0.50
N TYR A 274 -15.89 -0.12 0.63
CA TYR A 274 -16.73 -0.71 1.69
C TYR A 274 -15.97 -1.82 2.44
N PRO A 275 -14.82 -1.51 3.05
CA PRO A 275 -14.06 -2.51 3.80
C PRO A 275 -14.91 -3.15 4.89
N ARG A 276 -14.84 -4.49 4.96
CA ARG A 276 -15.47 -5.34 5.98
C ARG A 276 -17.00 -5.21 6.14
N PHE A 277 -17.67 -4.37 5.35
CA PHE A 277 -19.12 -4.16 5.43
C PHE A 277 -19.90 -5.48 5.31
N TRP A 278 -19.41 -6.38 4.47
CA TRP A 278 -20.00 -7.70 4.19
C TRP A 278 -20.16 -8.59 5.42
N GLU A 279 -19.36 -8.38 6.48
CA GLU A 279 -19.40 -9.21 7.69
C GLU A 279 -20.75 -9.10 8.41
N ASN A 280 -21.43 -7.96 8.25
CA ASN A 280 -22.71 -7.62 8.89
C ASN A 280 -23.95 -8.03 8.08
N LEU A 281 -23.74 -8.65 6.91
CA LEU A 281 -24.80 -9.12 6.02
C LEU A 281 -25.19 -10.58 6.31
N GLN A 282 -26.41 -10.95 5.93
CA GLN A 282 -26.88 -12.33 5.99
C GLN A 282 -26.20 -13.17 4.91
N ASN A 283 -26.10 -12.63 3.69
CA ASN A 283 -25.40 -13.28 2.59
C ASN A 283 -23.89 -13.20 2.80
N LYS A 284 -23.33 -14.26 3.40
CA LYS A 284 -21.91 -14.34 3.72
C LYS A 284 -21.09 -14.41 2.44
N ARG A 285 -20.01 -13.63 2.44
CA ARG A 285 -19.02 -13.63 1.37
C ARG A 285 -18.35 -15.01 1.29
N PRO A 286 -18.10 -15.54 0.08
CA PRO A 286 -17.26 -16.72 -0.09
C PRO A 286 -15.91 -16.55 0.63
N SER A 287 -15.40 -17.64 1.19
CA SER A 287 -14.09 -17.64 1.88
C SER A 287 -12.94 -17.27 0.95
N VAL A 288 -13.16 -17.45 -0.36
CA VAL A 288 -12.16 -17.29 -1.40
C VAL A 288 -12.54 -16.12 -2.31
N ASN A 289 -11.57 -15.22 -2.57
CA ASN A 289 -11.76 -14.07 -3.44
C ASN A 289 -11.54 -14.42 -4.91
N PRO A 290 -12.24 -13.76 -5.86
CA PRO A 290 -12.06 -14.04 -7.27
C PRO A 290 -10.63 -13.67 -7.71
N PRO A 291 -10.07 -14.38 -8.70
CA PRO A 291 -8.74 -14.08 -9.19
C PRO A 291 -8.62 -12.64 -9.70
N SER A 292 -7.52 -12.02 -9.35
CA SER A 292 -7.05 -10.76 -9.87
C SER A 292 -6.28 -11.02 -11.17
N TYR A 293 -6.89 -10.64 -12.31
CA TYR A 293 -6.26 -10.69 -13.63
C TYR A 293 -5.20 -9.57 -13.77
N ALA A 294 -4.10 -9.70 -13.02
CA ALA A 294 -2.98 -8.77 -13.05
C ALA A 294 -1.95 -9.24 -14.08
N ILE A 295 -1.50 -8.34 -14.95
CA ILE A 295 -0.50 -8.66 -15.98
C ILE A 295 0.79 -9.13 -15.27
N TYR A 296 1.39 -10.23 -15.76
CA TYR A 296 2.63 -10.84 -15.25
C TYR A 296 2.56 -11.43 -13.84
N ARG A 297 1.36 -11.72 -13.32
CA ARG A 297 1.20 -12.44 -12.06
C ARG A 297 0.12 -13.50 -12.19
N VAL A 298 0.38 -14.70 -11.68
CA VAL A 298 -0.52 -15.85 -11.72
C VAL A 298 -0.98 -16.17 -10.29
N ASP A 299 -2.21 -16.65 -10.16
CA ASP A 299 -2.83 -17.05 -8.88
C ASP A 299 -2.91 -15.90 -7.86
N VAL A 300 -2.96 -14.65 -8.33
CA VAL A 300 -3.14 -13.47 -7.48
C VAL A 300 -4.62 -13.29 -7.18
N ARG A 301 -4.99 -13.02 -5.92
CA ARG A 301 -6.36 -12.69 -5.50
C ARG A 301 -6.54 -11.25 -4.98
N ASP A 302 -5.50 -10.43 -5.08
CA ASP A 302 -5.52 -9.03 -4.67
C ASP A 302 -4.76 -8.09 -5.62
N ARG A 303 -4.84 -6.79 -5.37
CA ARG A 303 -4.06 -5.78 -6.08
C ARG A 303 -3.56 -4.72 -5.11
N PHE A 304 -2.45 -4.08 -5.47
CA PHE A 304 -2.04 -2.84 -4.81
C PHE A 304 -2.95 -1.70 -5.27
N TRP A 305 -3.68 -1.13 -4.34
CA TRP A 305 -4.52 0.04 -4.57
C TRP A 305 -3.93 1.24 -3.86
N THR A 306 -3.69 2.31 -4.62
CA THR A 306 -3.36 3.62 -4.04
C THR A 306 -4.62 4.24 -3.45
N MET A 307 -4.60 4.49 -2.15
CA MET A 307 -5.60 5.28 -1.46
C MET A 307 -5.30 6.75 -1.64
N HIS A 308 -6.33 7.58 -1.52
CA HIS A 308 -6.19 9.03 -1.59
C HIS A 308 -6.67 9.64 -0.28
N MET A 309 -5.97 10.67 0.21
CA MET A 309 -6.47 11.52 1.29
C MET A 309 -7.15 12.72 0.64
N VAL A 310 -8.32 13.07 1.16
CA VAL A 310 -9.09 14.25 0.75
C VAL A 310 -9.26 15.13 1.98
N ARG A 311 -9.02 16.44 1.85
CA ARG A 311 -9.32 17.39 2.93
C ARG A 311 -10.79 17.76 2.85
N CYS A 312 -11.56 17.43 3.89
CA CYS A 312 -12.98 17.75 3.90
C CYS A 312 -13.18 19.27 3.96
N PRO A 313 -13.97 19.88 3.05
CA PRO A 313 -14.20 21.33 3.08
C PRO A 313 -14.97 21.83 4.30
N PHE A 314 -15.66 20.92 5.03
CA PHE A 314 -16.51 21.29 6.17
C PHE A 314 -15.86 21.11 7.54
N CYS A 315 -15.08 20.04 7.74
CA CYS A 315 -14.38 19.82 9.01
C CYS A 315 -12.88 20.06 8.91
N GLU A 316 -12.38 20.37 7.72
CA GLU A 316 -10.97 20.68 7.44
C GLU A 316 -9.98 19.56 7.78
N LYS A 317 -10.48 18.35 8.05
CA LYS A 317 -9.67 17.17 8.33
C LYS A 317 -9.35 16.42 7.05
N TRP A 318 -8.12 15.97 6.94
CA TRP A 318 -7.71 14.97 5.96
C TRP A 318 -8.28 13.63 6.36
N LYS A 319 -9.03 12.99 5.46
CA LYS A 319 -9.52 11.63 5.62
C LYS A 319 -9.29 10.85 4.34
N GLU A 320 -9.20 9.54 4.43
CA GLU A 320 -9.13 8.72 3.22
C GLU A 320 -10.42 8.87 2.40
N HIS A 321 -10.30 8.80 1.08
CA HIS A 321 -11.39 9.04 0.13
C HIS A 321 -12.63 8.16 0.40
N ARG A 322 -12.45 6.93 0.90
CA ARG A 322 -13.54 6.04 1.32
C ARG A 322 -14.42 6.61 2.44
N ALA A 323 -13.89 7.54 3.23
CA ALA A 323 -14.66 8.26 4.26
C ALA A 323 -15.45 9.45 3.68
N PHE A 324 -15.60 9.52 2.35
CA PHE A 324 -16.44 10.46 1.65
C PHE A 324 -17.46 9.67 0.83
N TYR A 325 -18.64 10.25 0.73
CA TYR A 325 -19.53 9.85 -0.35
C TYR A 325 -19.03 10.54 -1.61
N SER A 326 -18.57 9.77 -2.59
CA SER A 326 -18.32 10.30 -3.92
C SER A 326 -18.72 9.27 -4.95
N GLY A 327 -19.72 9.61 -5.76
CA GLY A 327 -19.92 8.96 -7.06
C GLY A 327 -18.65 9.06 -7.95
N ALA A 328 -17.72 9.98 -7.63
CA ALA A 328 -16.39 10.00 -8.21
C ALA A 328 -15.47 8.94 -7.64
N ARG A 329 -15.19 7.96 -8.47
CA ARG A 329 -14.12 7.01 -8.19
C ARG A 329 -12.78 7.68 -8.48
N LEU A 330 -12.02 8.03 -7.43
CA LEU A 330 -10.59 8.34 -7.52
C LEU A 330 -9.75 7.08 -7.81
N SER A 331 -10.12 6.33 -8.86
CA SER A 331 -9.52 5.05 -9.24
C SER A 331 -8.58 5.12 -10.45
N GLY A 332 -8.38 6.30 -11.06
CA GLY A 332 -7.44 6.49 -12.16
C GLY A 332 -6.03 6.84 -11.69
N GLY A 333 -5.02 6.30 -12.38
CA GLY A 333 -3.73 7.00 -12.47
C GLY A 333 -3.91 8.38 -13.12
N PRO A 334 -2.85 9.21 -13.21
CA PRO A 334 -2.94 10.61 -13.66
C PRO A 334 -3.43 10.83 -15.11
N CYS A 335 -3.88 9.79 -15.82
CA CYS A 335 -4.23 9.81 -17.24
C CYS A 335 -5.66 9.36 -17.58
N ARG A 336 -6.56 9.15 -16.60
CA ARG A 336 -8.00 8.96 -16.88
C ARG A 336 -8.83 9.81 -15.92
N ASP A 337 -9.24 10.96 -16.43
CA ASP A 337 -10.18 11.97 -15.94
C ASP A 337 -10.67 11.88 -14.50
N PRO A 338 -10.27 12.84 -13.64
CA PRO A 338 -10.98 13.19 -12.40
C PRO A 338 -12.45 13.65 -12.57
N TRP A 339 -13.06 13.58 -13.76
CA TRP A 339 -13.99 14.61 -14.22
C TRP A 339 -15.46 14.21 -14.46
N ASN A 340 -16.02 13.29 -13.68
CA ASN A 340 -17.47 13.03 -13.75
C ASN A 340 -18.22 13.44 -12.47
N LEU A 341 -17.69 14.41 -11.69
CA LEU A 341 -18.53 15.11 -10.73
C LEU A 341 -19.08 16.36 -11.39
N SER A 342 -20.40 16.50 -11.33
CA SER A 342 -21.04 17.78 -11.55
C SER A 342 -20.54 18.80 -10.51
N PRO A 343 -20.55 20.10 -10.85
CA PRO A 343 -20.26 21.17 -9.91
C PRO A 343 -20.96 21.02 -8.55
N ASN A 344 -22.24 20.65 -8.59
CA ASN A 344 -23.05 20.43 -7.39
C ASN A 344 -22.52 19.28 -6.53
N GLU A 345 -22.06 18.18 -7.13
CA GLU A 345 -21.47 17.06 -6.40
C GLU A 345 -20.13 17.42 -5.75
N VAL A 346 -19.35 18.32 -6.37
CA VAL A 346 -18.11 18.84 -5.77
C VAL A 346 -18.44 19.75 -4.58
N ASP A 347 -19.36 20.70 -4.75
CA ASP A 347 -19.73 21.64 -3.69
C ASP A 347 -20.42 20.96 -2.50
N ASP A 348 -21.18 19.89 -2.75
CA ASP A 348 -21.78 19.05 -1.72
C ASP A 348 -20.84 17.95 -1.19
N MET A 349 -19.59 17.86 -1.65
CA MET A 349 -18.67 16.80 -1.21
C MET A 349 -18.32 16.98 0.28
N ARG A 350 -18.73 16.00 1.10
CA ARG A 350 -18.46 15.96 2.54
C ARG A 350 -17.96 14.59 2.96
N CYS A 351 -17.19 14.54 4.04
CA CYS A 351 -16.94 13.27 4.69
C CYS A 351 -18.25 12.73 5.30
N LEU A 352 -18.38 11.41 5.43
CA LEU A 352 -19.64 10.74 5.86
C LEU A 352 -20.17 11.31 7.19
N GLN A 353 -19.28 11.63 8.13
CA GLN A 353 -19.64 12.27 9.40
C GLN A 353 -20.23 13.69 9.23
N CYS A 354 -19.65 14.51 8.36
CA CYS A 354 -20.18 15.84 8.06
C CYS A 354 -21.49 15.77 7.26
N TYR A 355 -21.64 14.73 6.44
CA TYR A 355 -22.87 14.46 5.71
C TYR A 355 -23.99 14.10 6.68
N ALA A 356 -23.79 13.11 7.55
CA ALA A 356 -24.75 12.70 8.57
C ALA A 356 -25.14 13.84 9.51
N LYS A 357 -24.19 14.70 9.89
CA LYS A 357 -24.50 15.88 10.71
C LYS A 357 -25.45 16.87 10.04
N LYS A 358 -25.40 17.00 8.69
CA LYS A 358 -26.28 17.92 7.94
C LYS A 358 -27.61 17.26 7.56
N HIS A 359 -27.59 16.02 7.10
CA HIS A 359 -28.73 15.37 6.47
C HIS A 359 -29.36 14.24 7.32
N GLY A 360 -28.68 13.80 8.38
CA GLY A 360 -29.08 12.64 9.18
C GLY A 360 -28.48 11.32 8.67
N ALA A 361 -28.55 10.28 9.51
CA ALA A 361 -28.04 8.95 9.20
C ALA A 361 -28.89 8.21 8.13
N GLY A 362 -30.22 8.41 8.12
CA GLY A 362 -31.11 7.79 7.13
C GLY A 362 -30.74 8.14 5.68
N PRO A 363 -30.68 9.43 5.30
CA PRO A 363 -30.27 9.84 3.96
C PRO A 363 -28.85 9.38 3.60
N LEU A 364 -27.93 9.35 4.57
CA LEU A 364 -26.59 8.79 4.36
C LEU A 364 -26.66 7.31 3.94
N GLY A 365 -27.47 6.51 4.64
CA GLY A 365 -27.66 5.09 4.35
C GLY A 365 -28.18 4.85 2.94
N MET A 366 -29.23 5.59 2.53
CA MET A 366 -29.80 5.49 1.18
C MET A 366 -28.78 5.80 0.08
N ILE A 367 -27.99 6.85 0.30
CA ILE A 367 -26.98 7.29 -0.66
C ILE A 367 -25.84 6.27 -0.79
N LEU A 368 -25.38 5.71 0.32
CA LEU A 368 -24.38 4.65 0.32
C LEU A 368 -24.93 3.37 -0.32
N ALA A 369 -26.20 3.02 -0.07
CA ALA A 369 -26.83 1.84 -0.66
C ALA A 369 -26.87 1.94 -2.19
N ASN A 370 -27.32 3.08 -2.72
CA ASN A 370 -27.35 3.36 -4.15
C ASN A 370 -25.94 3.31 -4.78
N GLY A 371 -24.93 3.84 -4.08
CA GLY A 371 -23.53 3.78 -4.51
C GLY A 371 -23.01 2.35 -4.56
N LEU A 372 -23.25 1.58 -3.50
CA LEU A 372 -22.82 0.20 -3.36
C LEU A 372 -23.50 -0.71 -4.40
N GLN A 373 -24.79 -0.55 -4.66
CA GLN A 373 -25.49 -1.29 -5.72
C GLN A 373 -24.84 -1.10 -7.08
N LYS A 374 -24.52 0.15 -7.46
CA LYS A 374 -23.78 0.43 -8.71
C LYS A 374 -22.41 -0.23 -8.74
N ASP A 375 -21.71 -0.27 -7.61
CA ASP A 375 -20.41 -0.92 -7.50
C ASP A 375 -20.52 -2.45 -7.61
N LEU A 376 -21.55 -3.06 -7.02
CA LEU A 376 -21.87 -4.49 -7.12
C LEU A 376 -22.21 -4.87 -8.57
N LEU A 377 -23.05 -4.10 -9.24
CA LEU A 377 -23.40 -4.31 -10.65
C LEU A 377 -22.17 -4.21 -11.57
N LYS A 378 -21.24 -3.30 -11.28
CA LYS A 378 -19.97 -3.26 -12.01
C LYS A 378 -19.10 -4.49 -11.73
N MET A 379 -19.03 -4.94 -10.49
CA MET A 379 -18.32 -6.17 -10.14
C MET A 379 -18.93 -7.38 -10.87
N ALA A 380 -20.26 -7.48 -10.91
CA ALA A 380 -20.97 -8.50 -11.67
C ALA A 380 -20.60 -8.45 -13.16
N SER A 381 -20.54 -7.26 -13.77
CA SER A 381 -20.11 -7.11 -15.17
C SER A 381 -18.68 -7.63 -15.41
N GLU A 382 -17.74 -7.30 -14.50
CA GLU A 382 -16.37 -7.81 -14.59
C GLU A 382 -16.31 -9.35 -14.47
N LEU A 383 -17.16 -9.94 -13.63
CA LEU A 383 -17.24 -11.38 -13.44
C LEU A 383 -17.94 -12.09 -14.60
N THR A 384 -19.02 -11.52 -15.16
CA THR A 384 -19.69 -12.00 -16.39
C THR A 384 -18.66 -12.17 -17.51
N TYR A 385 -17.83 -11.14 -17.71
CA TYR A 385 -16.75 -11.21 -18.69
C TYR A 385 -15.76 -12.35 -18.39
N ARG A 386 -15.33 -12.51 -17.14
CA ARG A 386 -14.35 -13.53 -16.75
C ARG A 386 -14.89 -14.95 -16.87
N LEU A 387 -16.14 -15.19 -16.47
CA LEU A 387 -16.83 -16.47 -16.59
C LEU A 387 -16.94 -16.91 -18.06
N GLY A 388 -17.26 -15.96 -18.94
CA GLY A 388 -17.36 -16.21 -20.39
C GLY A 388 -16.02 -16.29 -21.13
N HIS A 389 -14.98 -15.59 -20.66
CA HIS A 389 -13.71 -15.46 -21.35
C HIS A 389 -13.00 -16.80 -21.58
N GLY A 390 -13.15 -17.77 -20.68
CA GLY A 390 -12.52 -19.08 -20.87
C GLY A 390 -13.04 -19.83 -22.08
N PHE A 391 -14.35 -19.73 -22.38
CA PHE A 391 -14.92 -20.32 -23.59
C PHE A 391 -14.41 -19.65 -24.85
N HIS A 392 -14.16 -18.33 -24.80
CA HIS A 392 -13.45 -17.64 -25.87
C HIS A 392 -12.04 -18.24 -26.06
N CYS A 393 -11.28 -18.42 -24.99
CA CYS A 393 -9.95 -19.04 -25.07
C CYS A 393 -10.01 -20.43 -25.70
N LEU A 394 -10.99 -21.28 -25.36
CA LEU A 394 -11.14 -22.62 -25.94
C LEU A 394 -11.20 -22.62 -27.48
N LEU A 395 -11.87 -21.63 -28.07
CA LEU A 395 -12.02 -21.53 -29.53
C LEU A 395 -10.76 -21.03 -30.24
N PHE A 396 -9.97 -20.20 -29.58
CA PHE A 396 -8.89 -19.44 -30.23
C PHE A 396 -7.48 -19.83 -29.79
N GLU A 397 -7.32 -20.67 -28.76
CA GLU A 397 -6.01 -21.07 -28.25
C GLU A 397 -5.21 -21.87 -29.30
N PRO A 398 -4.00 -21.42 -29.68
CA PRO A 398 -3.20 -22.08 -30.72
C PRO A 398 -2.83 -23.54 -30.39
N GLU A 399 -2.58 -23.85 -29.13
CA GLU A 399 -2.19 -25.19 -28.68
C GLU A 399 -3.35 -26.18 -28.86
N LEU A 400 -4.60 -25.76 -28.63
CA LEU A 400 -5.77 -26.62 -28.81
C LEU A 400 -6.00 -26.96 -30.29
N LYS A 401 -5.56 -26.11 -31.22
CA LYS A 401 -5.59 -26.40 -32.67
C LYS A 401 -4.64 -27.52 -33.09
N LYS A 402 -3.74 -27.98 -32.20
CA LYS A 402 -2.86 -29.14 -32.44
C LYS A 402 -3.54 -30.48 -32.12
N LEU A 403 -4.74 -30.46 -31.52
CA LEU A 403 -5.52 -31.68 -31.23
C LEU A 403 -6.10 -32.29 -32.52
N PRO A 404 -6.50 -33.58 -32.52
CA PRO A 404 -7.21 -34.19 -33.65
C PRO A 404 -8.49 -33.42 -34.03
N LYS A 405 -8.87 -33.41 -35.31
CA LYS A 405 -10.05 -32.69 -35.81
C LYS A 405 -11.34 -33.02 -35.04
N ALA A 406 -11.55 -34.29 -34.67
CA ALA A 406 -12.71 -34.70 -33.89
C ALA A 406 -12.77 -34.03 -32.50
N MET A 407 -11.63 -33.88 -31.83
CA MET A 407 -11.54 -33.18 -30.55
C MET A 407 -11.67 -31.67 -30.70
N GLN A 408 -11.19 -31.09 -31.81
CA GLN A 408 -11.40 -29.67 -32.10
C GLN A 408 -12.88 -29.36 -32.30
N GLU A 409 -13.62 -30.26 -32.98
CA GLU A 409 -15.07 -30.11 -33.17
C GLU A 409 -15.82 -30.25 -31.85
N GLU A 410 -15.41 -31.19 -30.99
CA GLU A 410 -15.97 -31.30 -29.64
C GLU A 410 -15.74 -30.02 -28.82
N ILE A 411 -14.52 -29.45 -28.86
CA ILE A 411 -14.20 -28.18 -28.19
C ILE A 411 -15.07 -27.04 -28.73
N ARG A 412 -15.28 -26.98 -30.05
CA ARG A 412 -16.17 -26.00 -30.67
C ARG A 412 -17.59 -26.14 -30.15
N ASN A 413 -18.14 -27.36 -30.13
CA ASN A 413 -19.49 -27.64 -29.64
C ASN A 413 -19.67 -27.31 -28.15
N ILE A 414 -18.60 -27.38 -27.35
CA ILE A 414 -18.62 -26.98 -25.94
C ILE A 414 -18.63 -25.45 -25.80
N ALA A 415 -17.84 -24.75 -26.60
CA ALA A 415 -17.47 -23.37 -26.33
C ALA A 415 -18.20 -22.31 -27.18
N GLU A 416 -18.76 -22.68 -28.34
CA GLU A 416 -19.33 -21.72 -29.29
C GLU A 416 -20.54 -20.98 -28.72
N GLU A 417 -21.54 -21.70 -28.22
CA GLU A 417 -22.73 -21.10 -27.60
C GLU A 417 -22.43 -20.31 -26.32
N PRO A 418 -21.65 -20.82 -25.34
CA PRO A 418 -21.21 -20.03 -24.19
C PRO A 418 -20.46 -18.75 -24.55
N ASN A 419 -19.60 -18.80 -25.57
CA ASN A 419 -18.88 -17.61 -26.05
C ASN A 419 -19.84 -16.60 -26.71
N ASN A 420 -20.85 -17.06 -27.44
CA ASN A 420 -21.85 -16.18 -28.03
C ASN A 420 -22.74 -15.54 -26.96
N LEU A 421 -23.15 -16.32 -25.96
CA LEU A 421 -23.86 -15.84 -24.77
C LEU A 421 -23.02 -14.81 -24.00
N ALA A 422 -21.74 -15.08 -23.76
CA ALA A 422 -20.86 -14.13 -23.08
C ALA A 422 -20.66 -12.83 -23.88
N LYS A 423 -20.68 -12.90 -25.21
CA LYS A 423 -20.57 -11.72 -26.09
C LYS A 423 -21.87 -10.92 -26.17
N SER A 424 -23.03 -11.56 -26.05
CA SER A 424 -24.32 -10.86 -26.08
C SER A 424 -24.55 -10.01 -24.84
N LYS A 425 -23.88 -10.32 -23.73
CA LYS A 425 -23.89 -9.57 -22.47
C LYS A 425 -22.96 -8.34 -22.51
N ASP A 426 -23.15 -7.46 -23.50
CA ASP A 426 -22.26 -6.34 -23.87
C ASP A 426 -21.59 -5.60 -22.69
N ARG A 427 -20.32 -5.22 -22.89
CA ARG A 427 -19.46 -4.57 -21.88
C ARG A 427 -19.82 -3.11 -21.61
N SER A 428 -20.68 -2.48 -22.41
CA SER A 428 -20.82 -1.01 -22.43
C SER A 428 -21.98 -0.46 -21.59
N GLN A 429 -22.96 -1.28 -21.19
CA GLN A 429 -24.15 -0.82 -20.47
C GLN A 429 -24.32 -1.55 -19.12
N CYS A 430 -24.29 -0.79 -18.02
CA CYS A 430 -24.60 -1.27 -16.66
C CYS A 430 -26.12 -1.46 -16.48
N SER A 431 -26.72 -2.38 -17.24
CA SER A 431 -28.12 -2.81 -17.09
C SER A 431 -28.16 -4.21 -16.49
N MET A 432 -29.17 -4.48 -15.66
CA MET A 432 -29.46 -5.82 -15.10
C MET A 432 -29.65 -6.89 -16.17
N GLU A 433 -30.05 -6.48 -17.38
CA GLU A 433 -30.27 -7.36 -18.54
C GLU A 433 -28.96 -7.91 -19.15
N ASN A 434 -27.83 -7.27 -18.87
CA ASN A 434 -26.51 -7.63 -19.41
C ASN A 434 -25.74 -8.60 -18.49
N TYR A 435 -26.45 -9.30 -17.61
CA TYR A 435 -25.86 -10.27 -16.72
C TYR A 435 -26.42 -11.67 -16.94
N PHE A 436 -25.72 -12.67 -16.43
CA PHE A 436 -26.17 -14.06 -16.48
C PHE A 436 -27.32 -14.27 -15.50
N THR A 437 -28.44 -14.75 -16.01
CA THR A 437 -29.51 -15.30 -15.18
C THR A 437 -29.04 -16.59 -14.48
N VAL A 438 -29.85 -17.09 -13.55
CA VAL A 438 -29.55 -18.37 -12.87
C VAL A 438 -29.46 -19.51 -13.88
N GLU A 439 -30.34 -19.51 -14.89
CA GLU A 439 -30.38 -20.51 -15.96
C GLU A 439 -29.16 -20.39 -16.87
N GLU A 440 -28.79 -19.17 -17.28
CA GLU A 440 -27.60 -18.93 -18.09
C GLU A 440 -26.32 -19.33 -17.35
N LEU A 441 -26.24 -19.06 -16.05
CA LEU A 441 -25.12 -19.49 -15.21
C LEU A 441 -25.05 -21.02 -15.10
N GLY A 442 -26.20 -21.69 -14.94
CA GLY A 442 -26.32 -23.14 -14.96
C GLY A 442 -25.86 -23.75 -16.28
N PHE A 443 -26.22 -23.13 -17.41
CA PHE A 443 -25.74 -23.53 -18.73
C PHE A 443 -24.22 -23.40 -18.87
N LEU A 444 -23.64 -22.27 -18.40
CA LEU A 444 -22.18 -22.10 -18.44
C LEU A 444 -21.46 -23.14 -17.57
N ARG A 445 -22.01 -23.46 -16.39
CA ARG A 445 -21.49 -24.52 -15.50
C ARG A 445 -21.49 -25.88 -16.19
N GLU A 446 -22.62 -26.27 -16.78
CA GLU A 446 -22.74 -27.54 -17.52
C GLU A 446 -21.67 -27.63 -18.61
N ARG A 447 -21.51 -26.57 -19.41
CA ARG A 447 -20.51 -26.51 -20.49
C ARG A 447 -19.08 -26.54 -19.95
N TYR A 448 -18.81 -25.91 -18.81
CA TYR A 448 -17.54 -25.99 -18.12
C TYR A 448 -17.23 -27.42 -17.65
N ASP A 449 -18.21 -28.12 -17.07
CA ASP A 449 -18.03 -29.50 -16.59
C ASP A 449 -17.76 -30.46 -17.76
N VAL A 450 -18.44 -30.28 -18.89
CA VAL A 450 -18.17 -31.03 -20.13
C VAL A 450 -16.74 -30.77 -20.63
N TRP A 451 -16.28 -29.51 -20.60
CA TRP A 451 -14.89 -29.19 -20.90
C TRP A 451 -13.92 -29.90 -19.96
N MET A 452 -14.18 -29.88 -18.64
CA MET A 452 -13.30 -30.49 -17.65
C MET A 452 -13.22 -32.01 -17.82
N ALA A 453 -14.33 -32.66 -18.18
CA ALA A 453 -14.34 -34.08 -18.53
C ALA A 453 -13.54 -34.37 -19.80
N MET A 454 -13.70 -33.56 -20.86
CA MET A 454 -12.91 -33.69 -22.09
C MET A 454 -11.41 -33.50 -21.82
N ARG A 455 -11.05 -32.48 -21.03
CA ARG A 455 -9.68 -32.21 -20.60
C ARG A 455 -9.07 -33.40 -19.87
N ALA A 456 -9.80 -34.03 -18.96
CA ALA A 456 -9.33 -35.23 -18.25
C ALA A 456 -8.99 -36.36 -19.24
N ARG A 457 -9.87 -36.63 -20.22
CA ARG A 457 -9.60 -37.64 -21.26
C ARG A 457 -8.36 -37.32 -22.09
N VAL A 458 -8.14 -36.05 -22.43
CA VAL A 458 -6.93 -35.65 -23.19
C VAL A 458 -5.67 -35.83 -22.35
N LEU A 459 -5.74 -35.56 -21.04
CA LEU A 459 -4.62 -35.77 -20.11
C LEU A 459 -4.26 -37.24 -19.89
N ASP A 460 -5.22 -38.15 -20.08
CA ASP A 460 -4.99 -39.61 -20.04
C ASP A 460 -4.51 -40.19 -21.38
N SER A 461 -4.47 -39.37 -22.43
CA SER A 461 -4.03 -39.77 -23.77
C SER A 461 -2.55 -39.47 -24.02
N ASN A 462 -2.01 -39.99 -25.12
CA ASN A 462 -0.68 -39.60 -25.62
C ASN A 462 -0.57 -38.12 -26.05
N LYS A 463 -1.67 -37.36 -26.03
CA LYS A 463 -1.72 -35.92 -26.30
C LYS A 463 -1.71 -35.05 -25.04
N ALA A 464 -1.56 -35.65 -23.85
CA ALA A 464 -1.47 -34.93 -22.58
C ALA A 464 -0.43 -33.79 -22.61
N ARG A 465 0.67 -33.98 -23.35
CA ARG A 465 1.72 -32.98 -23.53
C ARG A 465 1.18 -31.64 -24.06
N ILE A 466 0.19 -31.64 -24.95
CA ILE A 466 -0.38 -30.40 -25.53
C ILE A 466 -1.08 -29.56 -24.44
N ILE A 467 -1.89 -30.20 -23.59
CA ILE A 467 -2.57 -29.52 -22.47
C ILE A 467 -1.56 -29.12 -21.39
N ARG A 468 -0.59 -29.99 -21.07
CA ARG A 468 0.45 -29.70 -20.07
C ARG A 468 1.36 -28.56 -20.48
N GLU A 469 1.82 -28.53 -21.73
CA GLU A 469 2.62 -27.42 -22.30
C GLU A 469 1.86 -26.11 -22.21
N ARG A 470 0.55 -26.12 -22.48
CA ARG A 470 -0.29 -24.92 -22.37
C ARG A 470 -0.45 -24.44 -20.93
N GLU A 471 -0.68 -25.36 -19.99
CA GLU A 471 -0.86 -25.04 -18.57
C GLU A 471 0.45 -24.66 -17.87
N GLN A 472 1.58 -25.15 -18.35
CA GLN A 472 2.91 -24.85 -17.83
C GLN A 472 3.55 -23.67 -18.56
N GLY A 473 3.06 -23.30 -19.76
CA GLY A 473 3.57 -22.22 -20.58
C GLY A 473 3.36 -20.83 -19.97
N GLU A 474 4.31 -19.93 -20.25
CA GLU A 474 4.34 -18.56 -19.70
C GLU A 474 3.37 -17.60 -20.42
N SER A 475 2.90 -17.94 -21.63
CA SER A 475 2.00 -17.09 -22.40
C SER A 475 0.56 -17.19 -21.91
N ASN A 476 0.00 -16.07 -21.44
CA ASN A 476 -1.43 -15.89 -21.18
C ASN A 476 -2.03 -16.80 -20.07
N GLY A 477 -1.62 -16.56 -18.82
CA GLY A 477 -2.10 -17.29 -17.62
C GLY A 477 -3.61 -17.19 -17.34
N TRP A 478 -4.35 -16.35 -18.07
CA TRP A 478 -5.79 -16.12 -17.85
C TRP A 478 -6.67 -17.34 -18.12
N PHE A 479 -6.34 -18.14 -19.15
CA PHE A 479 -7.07 -19.38 -19.43
C PHE A 479 -6.85 -20.42 -18.32
N ARG A 480 -5.59 -20.58 -17.88
CA ARG A 480 -5.24 -21.41 -16.72
C ARG A 480 -5.95 -20.96 -15.45
N THR A 481 -5.96 -19.66 -15.17
CA THR A 481 -6.66 -19.08 -14.03
C THR A 481 -8.17 -19.36 -14.11
N TRP A 482 -8.79 -19.18 -15.27
CA TRP A 482 -10.20 -19.52 -15.46
C TRP A 482 -10.47 -21.00 -15.21
N MET A 483 -9.67 -21.91 -15.78
CA MET A 483 -9.85 -23.35 -15.57
C MET A 483 -9.77 -23.77 -14.11
N ARG A 484 -8.86 -23.17 -13.32
CA ARG A 484 -8.62 -23.55 -11.93
C ARG A 484 -9.56 -22.88 -10.93
N MET A 485 -10.11 -21.73 -11.30
CA MET A 485 -10.79 -20.83 -10.35
C MET A 485 -12.20 -20.49 -10.83
N TYR A 486 -12.79 -21.34 -11.69
CA TYR A 486 -14.15 -21.17 -12.20
C TYR A 486 -15.16 -21.16 -11.06
N ASP A 487 -15.05 -22.12 -10.14
CA ASP A 487 -15.89 -22.22 -8.95
C ASP A 487 -15.84 -20.94 -8.12
N ASP A 488 -14.63 -20.44 -7.84
CA ASP A 488 -14.43 -19.19 -7.10
C ASP A 488 -15.08 -17.99 -7.81
N LEU A 489 -15.04 -17.95 -9.15
CA LEU A 489 -15.68 -16.88 -9.94
C LEU A 489 -17.21 -16.97 -9.86
N GLU A 490 -17.77 -18.17 -9.99
CA GLU A 490 -19.21 -18.40 -9.95
C GLU A 490 -19.80 -18.16 -8.55
N ASP A 491 -19.15 -18.66 -7.50
CA ASP A 491 -19.61 -18.47 -6.12
C ASP A 491 -19.59 -16.98 -5.75
N PHE A 492 -18.53 -16.27 -6.15
CA PHE A 492 -18.46 -14.84 -5.94
C PHE A 492 -19.50 -14.07 -6.78
N TYR A 493 -19.82 -14.54 -7.98
CA TYR A 493 -20.90 -13.98 -8.80
C TYR A 493 -22.25 -14.09 -8.12
N LYS A 494 -22.61 -15.29 -7.66
CA LYS A 494 -23.85 -15.55 -6.91
C LYS A 494 -23.94 -14.69 -5.65
N TRP A 495 -22.82 -14.54 -4.94
CA TRP A 495 -22.75 -13.68 -3.76
C TRP A 495 -23.00 -12.21 -4.08
N VAL A 496 -22.41 -11.66 -5.15
CA VAL A 496 -22.63 -10.27 -5.56
C VAL A 496 -24.12 -9.98 -5.79
N TYR A 497 -24.84 -10.91 -6.41
CA TYR A 497 -26.29 -10.83 -6.62
C TYR A 497 -27.08 -10.86 -5.31
N ALA A 498 -26.81 -11.84 -4.47
CA ALA A 498 -27.53 -11.98 -3.20
C ALA A 498 -27.33 -10.74 -2.30
N VAL A 499 -26.13 -10.14 -2.32
CA VAL A 499 -25.82 -8.91 -1.59
C VAL A 499 -26.47 -7.69 -2.21
N HIS A 500 -26.58 -7.60 -3.54
CA HIS A 500 -27.25 -6.49 -4.21
C HIS A 500 -28.68 -6.29 -3.69
N ASP A 501 -29.44 -7.39 -3.59
CA ASP A 501 -30.83 -7.37 -3.11
C ASP A 501 -30.92 -7.13 -1.59
N GLU A 502 -29.93 -7.58 -0.81
CA GLU A 502 -29.90 -7.33 0.63
C GLU A 502 -29.60 -5.86 0.96
N VAL A 503 -28.68 -5.24 0.22
CA VAL A 503 -28.25 -3.84 0.44
C VAL A 503 -29.40 -2.87 0.20
N GLU A 504 -30.23 -3.12 -0.81
CA GLU A 504 -31.41 -2.30 -1.11
C GLU A 504 -32.37 -2.21 0.09
N LYS A 505 -32.52 -3.34 0.79
CA LYS A 505 -33.50 -3.49 1.87
C LYS A 505 -32.99 -3.02 3.22
N LYS A 506 -31.68 -2.74 3.35
CA LYS A 506 -31.02 -2.43 4.63
C LYS A 506 -30.08 -1.22 4.58
N PRO A 507 -30.53 -0.05 4.08
CA PRO A 507 -29.70 1.16 4.00
C PRO A 507 -29.19 1.64 5.36
N GLU A 508 -29.94 1.38 6.44
CA GLU A 508 -29.57 1.75 7.81
C GLU A 508 -28.26 1.08 8.27
N LYS A 509 -28.01 -0.16 7.87
CA LYS A 509 -26.76 -0.88 8.18
C LYS A 509 -25.54 -0.21 7.56
N LEU A 510 -25.69 0.39 6.37
CA LEU A 510 -24.61 1.14 5.72
C LEU A 510 -24.32 2.45 6.45
N ALA A 511 -25.36 3.13 6.93
CA ALA A 511 -25.18 4.34 7.74
C ALA A 511 -24.47 4.01 9.06
N GLU A 512 -24.88 2.95 9.75
CA GLU A 512 -24.24 2.48 10.98
C GLU A 512 -22.77 2.11 10.73
N TRP A 513 -22.49 1.32 9.69
CA TRP A 513 -21.14 0.96 9.29
C TRP A 513 -20.27 2.19 8.98
N ALA A 514 -20.82 3.17 8.27
CA ALA A 514 -20.09 4.39 7.89
C ALA A 514 -19.79 5.32 9.07
N LEU A 515 -20.67 5.36 10.08
CA LEU A 515 -20.57 6.29 11.20
C LEU A 515 -19.87 5.70 12.42
N HIS A 516 -20.03 4.39 12.64
CA HIS A 516 -19.58 3.71 13.86
C HIS A 516 -18.77 2.45 13.57
N GLY A 517 -18.86 1.93 12.34
CA GLY A 517 -18.14 0.74 11.93
C GLY A 517 -16.68 0.99 11.55
N SER A 518 -16.06 -0.10 11.14
CA SER A 518 -14.63 -0.21 10.83
C SER A 518 -14.25 0.37 9.45
N ILE A 519 -14.77 1.53 9.05
CA ILE A 519 -14.46 2.12 7.74
C ILE A 519 -12.96 2.37 7.54
N GLU A 520 -12.22 2.55 8.63
CA GLU A 520 -10.77 2.75 8.64
C GLU A 520 -9.97 1.43 8.71
N GLU A 521 -10.60 0.32 9.10
CA GLU A 521 -9.96 -0.99 9.14
C GLU A 521 -10.02 -1.63 7.76
N MET A 522 -8.88 -2.07 7.25
CA MET A 522 -8.82 -2.79 5.99
C MET A 522 -9.12 -4.28 6.25
N PRO A 523 -9.72 -4.99 5.28
CA PRO A 523 -9.77 -6.45 5.35
C PRO A 523 -8.35 -7.02 5.45
N PRO A 524 -8.19 -8.22 6.05
CA PRO A 524 -6.91 -8.88 6.11
C PRO A 524 -6.31 -9.03 4.71
N VAL A 525 -5.01 -8.77 4.60
CA VAL A 525 -4.27 -8.90 3.35
C VAL A 525 -4.25 -10.38 2.96
N CYS A 526 -4.48 -10.68 1.67
CA CYS A 526 -4.32 -12.04 1.17
C CYS A 526 -2.83 -12.43 1.26
N THR A 527 -2.51 -13.35 2.15
CA THR A 527 -1.15 -13.86 2.38
C THR A 527 -0.78 -14.99 1.43
N GLU A 528 -1.70 -15.41 0.55
CA GLU A 528 -1.43 -16.46 -0.44
C GLU A 528 -0.27 -16.04 -1.36
N SER A 529 0.67 -16.96 -1.56
CA SER A 529 1.81 -16.79 -2.44
C SER A 529 1.35 -16.72 -3.89
N TYR A 530 1.87 -15.75 -4.65
CA TYR A 530 1.65 -15.67 -6.10
C TYR A 530 2.96 -15.81 -6.87
N THR A 531 2.86 -16.33 -8.09
CA THR A 531 4.02 -16.46 -8.99
C THR A 531 4.12 -15.20 -9.85
N ARG A 532 5.28 -14.55 -9.83
CA ARG A 532 5.60 -13.45 -10.75
C ARG A 532 6.24 -14.04 -12.01
N LEU A 533 5.66 -13.79 -13.17
CA LEU A 533 6.24 -14.23 -14.44
C LEU A 533 7.42 -13.31 -14.83
N PRO A 534 8.44 -13.83 -15.54
CA PRO A 534 9.52 -13.01 -16.11
C PRO A 534 8.96 -11.93 -17.04
N TRP A 535 9.71 -10.84 -17.18
CA TRP A 535 9.38 -9.72 -18.07
C TRP A 535 9.81 -9.99 -19.50
#